data_AF-A0A0H3K9L3-F1
#
_entry.id   AF-A0A0H3K9L3-F1
#
_cell.length_a   1.000
_cell.length_b   1.000
_cell.length_c   1.000
_cell.angle_alpha   90.00
_cell.angle_beta   90.00
_cell.angle_gamma   90.00
#
_symmetry.space_group_name_H-M   'P 1'
#
loop_
_entity.id
_entity.type
_entity.pdbx_description
1 polymer ?
#
loop_
_entity_poly.entity_id
_entity_poly.type
_entity_poly.pdbx_seq_one_letter_code
_entity_poly.pdbx_strand_id
1 'polypeptide(L)'
;MSNGLAAFGGRAALELLAENDWAVAFRDRYPVSPGHSLVVPKRAVGSLFELPTAEFQASWELVAIVRSLLQQQYQPAGFNVGLNDGLAAGQTIDQAHIHLIPRYSGDRPDPRGGIRWVLPEHAAYWSSQSAIGLGLSDKEIG
;
A
#
# COMPACT_ATOMS: atom_id res chain seq x y z
N MET A 1 -0.92 26.30 -1.52
CA MET A 1 -1.42 24.93 -1.30
C MET A 1 -0.56 24.28 -0.23
N SER A 2 -1.15 23.52 0.69
CA SER A 2 -0.39 22.74 1.67
C SER A 2 0.48 21.69 0.96
N ASN A 3 1.71 21.48 1.43
CA ASN A 3 2.68 20.58 0.80
C ASN A 3 2.70 19.22 1.51
N GLY A 4 2.15 18.18 0.88
CA GLY A 4 2.04 16.83 1.44
C GLY A 4 3.39 16.20 1.78
N LEU A 5 4.50 16.64 1.16
CA LEU A 5 5.83 16.13 1.47
C LEU A 5 6.37 16.60 2.83
N ALA A 6 5.78 17.64 3.44
CA ALA A 6 6.21 18.14 4.74
C ALA A 6 6.11 17.06 5.83
N ALA A 7 5.07 16.23 5.77
CA ALA A 7 4.86 15.10 6.69
C ALA A 7 5.95 14.01 6.58
N PHE A 8 6.70 13.99 5.47
CA PHE A 8 7.79 13.05 5.21
C PHE A 8 9.18 13.68 5.36
N GLY A 9 9.27 14.86 5.98
CA GLY A 9 10.54 15.59 6.17
C GLY A 9 10.95 16.46 4.99
N GLY A 10 10.05 16.66 4.01
CA GLY A 10 10.29 17.48 2.83
C GLY A 10 11.10 16.77 1.74
N ARG A 11 11.05 17.32 0.52
CA ARG A 11 11.60 16.70 -0.70
C ARG A 11 13.08 16.31 -0.59
N ALA A 12 13.90 17.14 0.04
CA ALA A 12 15.34 16.91 0.16
C ALA A 12 15.71 15.66 0.98
N ALA A 13 14.78 15.15 1.79
CA ALA A 13 14.97 13.97 2.62
C ALA A 13 14.49 12.66 1.96
N LEU A 14 14.07 12.71 0.69
CA LEU A 14 13.42 11.61 -0.02
C LEU A 14 14.34 11.02 -1.09
N GLU A 15 14.38 9.69 -1.17
CA GLU A 15 14.93 8.98 -2.32
C GLU A 15 13.85 8.90 -3.41
N LEU A 16 13.86 9.86 -4.33
CA LEU A 16 12.85 10.00 -5.39
C LEU A 16 12.95 8.90 -6.44
N LEU A 17 11.79 8.43 -6.90
CA LEU A 17 11.67 7.41 -7.94
C LEU A 17 11.01 7.96 -9.20
N ALA A 18 9.92 8.70 -9.03
CA ALA A 18 9.18 9.33 -10.10
C ALA A 18 8.32 10.47 -9.54
N GLU A 19 7.92 11.39 -10.40
CA GLU A 19 6.94 12.42 -10.08
C GLU A 19 6.14 12.81 -11.31
N ASN A 20 4.95 13.35 -11.08
CA ASN A 20 4.17 14.09 -12.07
C ASN A 20 3.73 15.42 -11.47
N ASP A 21 2.79 16.12 -12.11
CA ASP A 21 2.33 17.43 -11.65
C ASP A 21 1.70 17.40 -10.26
N TRP A 22 1.07 16.28 -9.88
CA TRP A 22 0.19 16.20 -8.70
C TRP A 22 0.68 15.27 -7.60
N ALA A 23 1.61 14.36 -7.89
CA ALA A 23 2.09 13.36 -6.95
C ALA A 23 3.59 13.12 -7.09
N VAL A 24 4.18 12.59 -6.02
CA VAL A 24 5.59 12.25 -5.93
C VAL A 24 5.72 10.85 -5.35
N ALA A 25 6.63 10.06 -5.89
CA ALA A 25 6.91 8.72 -5.43
C ALA A 25 8.36 8.56 -4.99
N PHE A 26 8.57 7.84 -3.88
CA PHE A 26 9.87 7.69 -3.24
C PHE A 26 9.98 6.38 -2.46
N ARG A 27 11.19 6.00 -2.05
CA ARG A 27 11.41 4.84 -1.18
C ARG A 27 10.92 5.09 0.24
N ASP A 28 10.23 4.11 0.82
CA ASP A 28 9.90 4.14 2.23
C ASP A 28 11.18 4.04 3.08
N ARG A 29 11.29 4.87 4.12
CA ARG A 29 12.42 4.88 5.06
C ARG A 29 12.44 3.62 5.95
N TYR A 30 11.28 3.02 6.16
CA TYR A 30 11.06 1.81 6.95
C TYR A 30 10.38 0.74 6.08
N PRO A 31 11.12 0.17 5.10
CA PRO A 31 10.53 -0.71 4.10
C PRO A 31 10.03 -2.03 4.72
N VAL A 32 8.79 -2.43 4.38
CA VAL A 32 8.23 -3.75 4.76
C VAL A 32 8.96 -4.89 4.04
N SER A 33 9.37 -4.63 2.79
CA SER A 33 10.13 -5.54 1.95
C SER A 33 11.06 -4.74 1.01
N PRO A 34 12.09 -5.37 0.41
CA PRO A 34 12.96 -4.69 -0.52
C PRO A 34 12.17 -4.00 -1.66
N GLY A 35 12.40 -2.71 -1.83
CA GLY A 35 11.71 -1.87 -2.80
C GLY A 35 10.37 -1.26 -2.32
N HIS A 36 9.98 -1.41 -1.06
CA HIS A 36 8.80 -0.71 -0.53
C HIS A 36 8.87 0.79 -0.82
N SER A 37 7.81 1.31 -1.44
CA SER A 37 7.71 2.68 -1.90
C SER A 37 6.37 3.30 -1.60
N LEU A 38 6.37 4.62 -1.49
CA LEU A 38 5.19 5.43 -1.28
C LEU A 38 4.90 6.29 -2.51
N VAL A 39 3.63 6.47 -2.84
CA VAL A 39 3.14 7.54 -3.71
C VAL A 39 2.33 8.51 -2.86
N VAL A 40 2.66 9.79 -2.91
CA VAL A 40 2.08 10.83 -2.07
C VAL A 40 1.59 11.99 -2.96
N PRO A 41 0.32 12.42 -2.87
CA PRO A 41 -0.13 13.63 -3.52
C PRO A 41 0.61 14.85 -2.96
N LYS A 42 0.93 15.81 -3.82
CA LYS A 42 1.59 17.07 -3.41
C LYS A 42 0.69 17.92 -2.52
N ARG A 43 -0.63 17.81 -2.68
CA ARG A 43 -1.62 18.43 -1.80
C ARG A 43 -1.63 17.72 -0.44
N ALA A 44 -1.60 18.48 0.65
CA ALA A 44 -1.76 17.88 1.98
C ALA A 44 -3.24 17.66 2.30
N VAL A 45 -3.62 16.38 2.37
CA VAL A 45 -4.96 15.85 2.70
C VAL A 45 -4.77 14.58 3.52
N GLY A 46 -5.70 14.28 4.43
CA GLY A 46 -5.65 13.06 5.24
C GLY A 46 -6.06 11.83 4.43
N SER A 47 -7.05 11.99 3.54
CA SER A 47 -7.58 10.94 2.68
C SER A 47 -7.35 11.23 1.20
N LEU A 48 -7.04 10.19 0.40
CA LEU A 48 -7.00 10.35 -1.07
C LEU A 48 -8.37 10.75 -1.63
N PHE A 49 -9.46 10.41 -0.94
CA PHE A 49 -10.82 10.68 -1.41
C PHE A 49 -11.25 12.15 -1.22
N GLU A 50 -10.40 12.96 -0.57
CA GLU A 50 -10.55 14.42 -0.51
C GLU A 50 -9.93 15.13 -1.73
N LEU A 51 -9.18 14.40 -2.56
CA LEU A 51 -8.54 14.95 -3.74
C LEU A 51 -9.55 15.23 -4.85
N PRO A 52 -9.34 16.31 -5.63
CA PRO A 52 -9.99 16.44 -6.93
C PRO A 52 -9.68 15.24 -7.83
N THR A 53 -10.62 14.87 -8.71
CA THR A 53 -10.50 13.69 -9.60
C THR A 53 -9.17 13.63 -10.35
N ALA A 54 -8.67 14.75 -10.86
CA ALA A 54 -7.41 14.80 -11.60
C ALA A 54 -6.20 14.46 -10.72
N GLU A 55 -6.16 14.93 -9.46
CA GLU A 55 -5.07 14.65 -8.52
C GLU A 55 -5.12 13.20 -8.04
N PHE A 56 -6.33 12.66 -7.81
CA PHE A 56 -6.54 11.26 -7.48
C PHE A 56 -6.07 10.33 -8.61
N GLN A 57 -6.47 10.62 -9.86
CA GLN A 57 -6.05 9.84 -11.03
C GLN A 57 -4.54 9.90 -11.24
N ALA A 58 -3.96 11.10 -11.18
CA ALA A 58 -2.51 11.28 -11.32
C ALA A 58 -1.72 10.51 -10.24
N SER A 59 -2.27 10.34 -9.04
CA SER A 59 -1.64 9.52 -8.00
C SER A 59 -1.61 8.04 -8.40
N TRP A 60 -2.71 7.49 -8.93
CA TRP A 60 -2.77 6.10 -9.38
C TRP A 60 -1.99 5.83 -10.68
N GLU A 61 -1.91 6.80 -11.58
CA GLU A 61 -1.02 6.72 -12.74
C GLU A 61 0.44 6.57 -12.29
N LEU A 62 0.85 7.34 -11.27
CA LEU A 62 2.20 7.24 -10.72
C LEU A 62 2.46 5.89 -10.03
N VAL A 63 1.45 5.28 -9.39
CA VAL A 63 1.52 3.90 -8.87
C VAL A 63 1.85 2.92 -9.99
N ALA A 64 1.20 3.01 -11.15
CA ALA A 64 1.46 2.11 -12.28
C ALA A 64 2.90 2.26 -12.82
N ILE A 65 3.40 3.49 -12.91
CA ILE A 65 4.78 3.79 -13.31
C ILE A 65 5.77 3.17 -12.32
N VAL A 66 5.61 3.44 -11.02
CA VAL A 66 6.53 2.95 -9.98
C VAL A 66 6.49 1.44 -9.84
N ARG A 67 5.32 0.81 -9.95
CA ARG A 67 5.21 -0.66 -9.99
C ARG A 67 6.06 -1.25 -11.12
N SER A 68 6.06 -0.60 -12.29
CA SER A 68 6.83 -1.06 -13.46
C SER A 68 8.34 -0.89 -13.25
N LEU A 69 8.77 0.24 -12.68
CA LEU A 69 10.15 0.46 -12.27
C LEU A 69 10.62 -0.59 -11.26
N LEU A 70 9.79 -0.86 -10.25
CA LEU A 70 10.03 -1.87 -9.23
C LEU A 70 10.14 -3.28 -9.81
N GLN A 71 9.29 -3.61 -10.78
CA GLN A 71 9.35 -4.90 -11.46
C GLN A 71 10.70 -5.11 -12.15
N GLN A 72 11.23 -4.07 -12.81
CA GLN A 72 12.50 -4.13 -13.52
C GLN A 72 13.69 -4.22 -12.55
N GLN A 73 13.67 -3.40 -11.49
CA GLN A 73 14.79 -3.27 -10.56
C GLN A 73 14.92 -4.46 -9.61
N TYR A 74 13.81 -5.02 -9.12
CA TYR A 74 13.83 -6.03 -8.06
C TYR A 74 13.25 -7.39 -8.45
N GLN A 75 12.59 -7.49 -9.61
CA GLN A 75 11.89 -8.70 -10.08
C GLN A 75 11.05 -9.41 -8.99
N PRO A 76 10.18 -8.70 -8.25
CA PRO A 76 9.29 -9.33 -7.28
C PRO A 76 8.33 -10.30 -7.96
N ALA A 77 7.87 -11.28 -7.19
CA ALA A 77 6.87 -12.27 -7.61
C ALA A 77 5.43 -11.74 -7.50
N GLY A 78 5.22 -10.62 -6.79
CA GLY A 78 3.92 -9.98 -6.64
C GLY A 78 4.00 -8.65 -5.92
N PHE A 79 2.86 -8.06 -5.62
CA PHE A 79 2.77 -6.81 -4.87
C PHE A 79 1.56 -6.82 -3.93
N ASN A 80 1.71 -6.18 -2.78
CA ASN A 80 0.59 -5.60 -2.06
C ASN A 80 0.59 -4.09 -2.34
N VAL A 81 -0.56 -3.57 -2.77
CA VAL A 81 -0.74 -2.14 -3.06
C VAL A 81 -1.98 -1.68 -2.32
N GLY A 82 -1.88 -0.57 -1.59
CA GLY A 82 -2.99 -0.06 -0.80
C GLY A 82 -2.62 1.18 -0.01
N LEU A 83 -3.57 1.65 0.80
CA LEU A 83 -3.42 2.80 1.67
C LEU A 83 -4.16 2.54 2.98
N ASN A 84 -3.73 3.19 4.04
CA ASN A 84 -4.50 3.28 5.28
C ASN A 84 -5.24 4.63 5.26
N ASP A 85 -6.56 4.59 5.36
CA ASP A 85 -7.43 5.78 5.31
C ASP A 85 -8.12 5.97 6.67
N GLY A 86 -7.61 6.90 7.47
CA GLY A 86 -8.04 7.16 8.83
C GLY A 86 -7.34 6.31 9.91
N LEU A 87 -7.46 6.77 11.15
CA LEU A 87 -6.77 6.20 12.32
C LEU A 87 -7.09 4.71 12.55
N ALA A 88 -8.36 4.32 12.41
CA ALA A 88 -8.80 2.93 12.61
C ALA A 88 -8.22 1.96 11.56
N ALA A 89 -7.85 2.46 10.38
CA ALA A 89 -7.17 1.70 9.34
C ALA A 89 -5.65 1.62 9.56
N GLY A 90 -5.11 2.21 10.64
CA GLY A 90 -3.68 2.22 10.94
C GLY A 90 -2.92 3.35 10.25
N GLN A 91 -3.58 4.43 9.83
CA GLN A 91 -2.91 5.62 9.33
C GLN A 91 -2.23 6.36 10.50
N THR A 92 -0.89 6.38 10.50
CA THR A 92 -0.08 7.00 11.57
C THR A 92 0.40 8.40 11.24
N ILE A 93 0.53 8.70 9.94
CA ILE A 93 0.84 10.03 9.42
C ILE A 93 -0.45 10.57 8.79
N ASP A 94 -0.91 11.73 9.26
CA ASP A 94 -2.12 12.41 8.76
C ASP A 94 -1.85 13.09 7.40
N GLN A 95 -1.47 12.26 6.44
CA GLN A 95 -1.18 12.59 5.05
C GLN A 95 -1.48 11.36 4.21
N ALA A 96 -2.34 11.49 3.21
CA ALA A 96 -2.68 10.41 2.30
C ALA A 96 -1.43 9.91 1.56
N HIS A 97 -1.25 8.59 1.50
CA HIS A 97 -0.16 7.94 0.77
C HIS A 97 -0.54 6.51 0.36
N ILE A 98 -0.07 6.07 -0.81
CA ILE A 98 -0.26 4.73 -1.33
C ILE A 98 1.03 3.95 -1.15
N HIS A 99 0.96 2.82 -0.46
CA HIS A 99 2.02 1.84 -0.36
C HIS A 99 2.08 0.97 -1.61
N LEU A 100 3.29 0.78 -2.13
CA LEU A 100 3.64 -0.27 -3.07
C LEU A 100 4.67 -1.18 -2.41
N ILE A 101 4.25 -2.38 -2.00
CA ILE A 101 5.07 -3.34 -1.27
C ILE A 101 5.36 -4.52 -2.20
N PRO A 102 6.58 -4.62 -2.78
CA PRO A 102 7.00 -5.79 -3.55
C PRO A 102 6.95 -7.06 -2.69
N ARG A 103 6.52 -8.18 -3.26
CA ARG A 103 6.44 -9.49 -2.58
C ARG A 103 7.30 -10.51 -3.32
N TYR A 104 7.94 -11.39 -2.58
CA TYR A 104 8.89 -12.36 -3.10
C TYR A 104 8.49 -13.78 -2.71
N SER A 105 8.76 -14.75 -3.57
CA SER A 105 8.52 -16.16 -3.25
C SER A 105 9.30 -16.54 -1.99
N GLY A 106 8.60 -17.07 -0.99
CA GLY A 106 9.20 -17.47 0.29
C GLY A 106 9.37 -16.34 1.32
N ASP A 107 8.93 -15.12 1.05
CA ASP A 107 8.96 -14.02 2.04
C ASP A 107 8.00 -14.22 3.21
N ARG A 108 7.01 -15.12 3.05
CA ARG A 108 6.10 -15.61 4.08
C ARG A 108 5.86 -17.11 3.88
N PRO A 109 5.73 -17.90 4.97
CA PRO A 109 5.40 -19.32 4.87
C PRO A 109 4.06 -19.60 4.16
N ASP A 110 3.03 -18.79 4.44
CA ASP A 110 1.73 -18.86 3.77
C ASP A 110 1.28 -17.44 3.37
N PRO A 111 1.32 -17.08 2.08
CA PRO A 111 0.95 -15.75 1.61
C PRO A 111 -0.57 -15.58 1.40
N ARG A 112 -1.38 -16.64 1.52
CA ARG A 112 -2.83 -16.56 1.32
C ARG A 112 -3.46 -15.58 2.30
N GLY A 113 -4.62 -15.04 1.95
CA GLY A 113 -5.33 -14.03 2.76
C GLY A 113 -4.88 -12.60 2.48
N GLY A 114 -3.61 -12.35 2.17
CA GLY A 114 -3.13 -11.05 1.69
C GLY A 114 -3.57 -9.87 2.57
N ILE A 115 -4.39 -8.96 2.02
CA ILE A 115 -4.89 -7.78 2.75
C ILE A 115 -5.68 -8.17 4.01
N ARG A 116 -6.29 -9.36 4.08
CA ARG A 116 -7.06 -9.79 5.25
C ARG A 116 -6.24 -9.89 6.54
N TRP A 117 -4.90 -9.94 6.43
CA TRP A 117 -4.00 -9.93 7.57
C TRP A 117 -4.00 -8.62 8.38
N VAL A 118 -4.75 -7.59 7.95
CA VAL A 118 -5.07 -6.43 8.80
C VAL A 118 -5.82 -6.82 10.08
N LEU A 119 -6.61 -7.90 10.04
CA LEU A 119 -7.24 -8.54 11.19
C LEU A 119 -6.84 -10.03 11.18
N PRO A 120 -5.71 -10.40 11.82
CA PRO A 120 -5.16 -11.76 11.76
C PRO A 120 -6.15 -12.86 12.11
N GLU A 121 -7.06 -12.61 13.06
CA GLU A 121 -8.14 -13.50 13.46
C GLU A 121 -9.10 -13.85 12.31
N HIS A 122 -9.18 -13.01 11.27
CA HIS A 122 -10.05 -13.18 10.10
C HIS A 122 -9.27 -13.51 8.81
N ALA A 123 -7.93 -13.58 8.88
CA ALA A 123 -7.09 -13.67 7.71
C ALA A 123 -7.14 -15.06 7.05
N ALA A 124 -7.06 -16.11 7.85
CA ALA A 124 -7.00 -17.51 7.42
C ALA A 124 -8.40 -18.13 7.24
N TYR A 125 -9.19 -17.60 6.31
CA TYR A 125 -10.57 -18.05 6.05
C TYR A 125 -10.69 -19.50 5.57
N TRP A 126 -9.57 -20.11 5.15
CA TRP A 126 -9.47 -21.53 4.79
C TRP A 126 -9.14 -22.43 6.00
N SER A 127 -8.95 -21.86 7.19
CA SER A 127 -8.74 -22.64 8.41
C SER A 127 -10.09 -23.00 9.06
N SER A 128 -10.16 -24.20 9.61
CA SER A 128 -11.36 -24.76 10.23
C SER A 128 -11.91 -23.94 11.40
N GLN A 129 -11.11 -23.04 12.01
CA GLN A 129 -11.59 -22.13 13.05
C GLN A 129 -12.44 -20.97 12.49
N SER A 130 -12.23 -20.56 11.24
CA SER A 130 -13.02 -19.50 10.59
C SER A 130 -14.36 -20.01 10.06
N ALA A 131 -14.47 -21.29 9.73
CA ALA A 131 -15.71 -21.93 9.27
C ALA A 131 -16.81 -21.91 10.34
N ILE A 132 -16.43 -22.02 11.62
CA ILE A 132 -17.36 -21.95 12.77
C ILE A 132 -18.03 -20.57 12.88
N GLY A 133 -17.36 -19.50 12.46
CA GLY A 133 -17.91 -18.13 12.44
C GLY A 133 -18.82 -17.82 11.25
N LEU A 134 -18.79 -18.63 10.19
CA LEU A 134 -19.58 -18.45 8.96
C LEU A 134 -20.66 -19.52 8.76
N GLY A 135 -20.72 -20.53 9.63
CA GLY A 135 -21.72 -21.61 9.54
C GLY A 135 -21.55 -22.54 8.34
N LEU A 136 -20.38 -22.52 7.69
CA LEU A 136 -20.07 -23.38 6.55
C LEU A 136 -19.42 -24.68 7.02
N SER A 137 -19.84 -25.80 6.42
CA SER A 137 -19.35 -27.13 6.80
C SER A 137 -18.09 -27.51 6.02
N ASP A 138 -17.30 -28.44 6.55
CA ASP A 138 -16.05 -28.94 5.95
C ASP A 138 -16.17 -29.43 4.49
N LYS A 139 -17.39 -29.64 3.97
CA LYS A 139 -17.64 -30.03 2.57
C LYS A 139 -17.56 -28.88 1.57
N GLU A 140 -17.62 -27.63 2.02
CA GLU A 140 -17.68 -26.45 1.16
C GLU A 140 -16.29 -25.80 0.94
N ILE A 141 -15.28 -26.31 1.64
CA ILE A 141 -13.89 -25.86 1.57
C ILE A 141 -13.11 -26.83 0.65
N GLY A 142 -13.53 -26.89 -0.61
CA GLY A 142 -12.88 -27.69 -1.67
C GLY A 142 -11.57 -27.06 -2.16
#